data_AF-A0A679KAV0-F1
#
_entry.id   AF-A0A679KAV0-F1
#
_cell.length_a   1.000
_cell.length_b   1.000
_cell.length_c   1.000
_cell.angle_alpha   90.00
_cell.angle_beta   90.00
_cell.angle_gamma   90.00
#
_symmetry.space_group_name_H-M   'P 1'
#
loop_
_entity.id
_entity.type
_entity.pdbx_description
1 polymer ?
#
loop_
_entity_poly.entity_id
_entity_poly.type
_entity_poly.pdbx_seq_one_letter_code
_entity_poly.pdbx_strand_id
1 'polypeptide(L)'
;MLAISLNRFDAKFVRNGHFKAIWSLKLPGVNPRWDEYLVCLYSLTNLDDGAPIVRYREDVTHEVVVVSLAPSVRLDFDIDVFGQSKLIPITPANHAWQFAAETDEMAVARLSDVVTGLLRGTLPPDEDPDNLWAEQFKDGVRLTS
;
A
#
# COMPACT_ATOMS: atom_id res chain seq x y z
N MET A 1 -8.93 9.29 25.95
CA MET A 1 -7.60 8.75 25.60
C MET A 1 -7.50 8.82 24.08
N LEU A 2 -6.64 9.67 23.53
CA LEU A 2 -6.42 9.71 22.07
C LEU A 2 -5.71 8.41 21.70
N ALA A 3 -6.31 7.62 20.80
CA ALA A 3 -5.69 6.40 20.33
C ALA A 3 -4.48 6.75 19.45
N ILE A 4 -3.35 6.11 19.69
CA ILE A 4 -2.10 6.40 18.98
C ILE A 4 -2.08 5.58 17.69
N SER A 5 -1.93 6.26 16.56
CA SER A 5 -1.66 5.60 15.27
C SER A 5 -0.23 5.09 15.23
N LEU A 6 -0.03 3.88 14.71
CA LEU A 6 1.30 3.26 14.56
C LEU A 6 1.61 3.05 13.08
N ASN A 7 2.88 3.16 12.72
CA ASN A 7 3.36 2.72 11.42
C ASN A 7 4.71 2.01 11.53
N ARG A 8 4.96 1.13 10.57
CA ARG A 8 6.26 0.52 10.31
C ARG A 8 6.47 0.46 8.81
N PHE A 9 7.67 0.80 8.36
CA PHE A 9 8.09 0.67 6.97
C PHE A 9 9.11 -0.46 6.83
N ASP A 10 8.83 -1.40 5.92
CA ASP A 10 9.74 -2.48 5.56
C ASP A 10 9.88 -2.52 4.03
N ALA A 11 11.11 -2.67 3.54
CA ALA A 11 11.39 -2.76 2.11
C ALA A 11 12.43 -3.84 1.82
N LYS A 12 12.31 -4.46 0.64
CA LYS A 12 13.29 -5.44 0.15
C LYS A 12 13.41 -5.39 -1.37
N PHE A 13 14.63 -5.62 -1.82
CA PHE A 13 14.89 -6.03 -3.19
C PHE A 13 14.69 -7.54 -3.30
N VAL A 14 13.81 -7.95 -4.19
CA VAL A 14 13.60 -9.34 -4.60
C VAL A 14 14.60 -9.65 -5.72
N ARG A 15 14.92 -10.94 -5.93
CA ARG A 15 15.73 -11.37 -7.07
C ARG A 15 15.18 -10.79 -8.38
N ASN A 16 16.07 -10.52 -9.33
CA ASN A 16 15.79 -9.93 -10.65
C ASN A 16 15.40 -8.43 -10.62
N GLY A 17 15.82 -7.69 -9.60
CA GLY A 17 15.66 -6.23 -9.55
C GLY A 17 14.26 -5.76 -9.14
N HIS A 18 13.38 -6.66 -8.71
CA HIS A 18 12.04 -6.31 -8.26
C HIS A 18 12.09 -5.63 -6.89
N PHE A 19 11.60 -4.41 -6.79
CA PHE A 19 11.44 -3.72 -5.51
C PHE A 19 10.05 -3.96 -4.92
N LYS A 20 10.00 -4.21 -3.60
CA LYS A 20 8.77 -4.25 -2.82
C LYS A 20 8.95 -3.49 -1.52
N ALA A 21 8.00 -2.61 -1.22
CA ALA A 21 7.89 -1.95 0.07
C ALA A 21 6.49 -2.16 0.66
N ILE A 22 6.41 -2.20 1.99
CA ILE A 22 5.15 -2.28 2.71
C ILE A 22 5.20 -1.31 3.89
N TRP A 23 4.11 -0.58 4.08
CA TRP A 23 3.81 0.09 5.34
C TRP A 23 2.73 -0.70 6.08
N SER A 24 3.05 -1.12 7.29
CA SER A 24 2.11 -1.66 8.26
C SER A 24 1.53 -0.50 9.04
N LEU A 25 0.21 -0.36 9.08
CA LEU A 25 -0.46 0.77 9.74
C LEU A 25 -1.46 0.27 10.77
N LYS A 26 -1.53 0.97 11.91
CA LYS A 26 -2.66 0.89 12.84
C LYS A 26 -3.32 2.26 12.92
N LEU A 27 -4.60 2.34 12.55
CA LEU A 27 -5.42 3.55 12.47
C LEU A 27 -6.68 3.39 13.34
N PRO A 28 -6.58 3.50 14.68
CA PRO A 28 -7.69 3.23 15.56
C PRO A 28 -8.84 4.22 15.38
N GLY A 29 -10.07 3.73 15.35
CA GLY A 29 -11.28 4.55 15.27
C GLY A 29 -11.63 5.05 13.87
N VAL A 30 -10.81 4.76 12.86
CA VAL A 30 -11.14 5.06 11.45
C VAL A 30 -12.28 4.15 10.95
N ASN A 31 -12.25 2.87 11.31
CA ASN A 31 -13.31 1.91 10.99
C ASN A 31 -13.71 1.11 12.24
N PRO A 32 -15.00 0.85 12.47
CA PRO A 32 -15.46 0.12 13.67
C PRO A 32 -15.18 -1.39 13.62
N ARG A 33 -14.83 -1.95 12.46
CA ARG A 33 -14.65 -3.40 12.27
C ARG A 33 -13.19 -3.81 12.19
N TRP A 34 -12.32 -2.98 11.63
CA TRP A 34 -10.88 -3.20 11.53
C TRP A 34 -10.13 -1.90 11.77
N ASP A 35 -8.87 -1.98 12.17
CA ASP A 35 -8.03 -0.80 12.42
C ASP A 35 -6.58 -1.00 11.93
N GLU A 36 -6.29 -2.10 11.25
CA GLU A 36 -4.96 -2.43 10.76
C GLU A 36 -4.97 -2.58 9.24
N TYR A 37 -3.95 -2.01 8.60
CA TYR A 37 -3.86 -1.89 7.15
C TYR A 37 -2.45 -2.19 6.68
N LEU A 38 -2.34 -2.64 5.43
CA LEU A 38 -1.08 -2.66 4.68
C LEU A 38 -1.19 -1.71 3.49
N VAL A 39 -0.18 -0.88 3.31
CA VAL A 39 0.06 -0.15 2.06
C VAL A 39 1.22 -0.85 1.37
N CYS A 40 0.94 -1.58 0.29
CA CYS A 40 1.92 -2.35 -0.45
C CYS A 40 2.33 -1.59 -1.72
N LEU A 41 3.63 -1.44 -1.94
CA LEU A 41 4.21 -0.87 -3.15
C LEU A 41 5.02 -1.94 -3.90
N TYR A 42 4.77 -2.06 -5.19
CA TYR A 42 5.44 -2.99 -6.09
C TYR A 42 6.02 -2.22 -7.27
N SER A 43 7.28 -2.50 -7.62
CA SER A 43 7.81 -2.15 -8.94
C SER A 43 7.17 -3.08 -10.00
N LEU A 44 6.84 -2.54 -11.16
CA LEU A 44 6.27 -3.26 -12.30
C LEU A 44 7.33 -3.61 -13.36
N THR A 45 8.57 -3.82 -12.94
CA THR A 45 9.70 -4.17 -13.82
C THR A 45 9.60 -5.63 -14.25
N ASN A 46 9.68 -5.93 -15.55
CA ASN A 46 9.50 -7.30 -16.06
C ASN A 46 10.38 -8.31 -15.32
N LEU A 47 9.77 -9.38 -14.83
CA LEU A 47 10.49 -10.52 -14.29
C LEU A 47 11.08 -11.36 -15.44
N ASP A 48 12.35 -11.73 -15.32
CA ASP A 48 12.98 -12.74 -16.19
C ASP A 48 12.31 -14.14 -16.06
N ASP A 49 11.44 -14.35 -15.06
CA ASP A 49 10.81 -15.63 -14.75
C ASP A 49 9.44 -15.87 -15.43
N GLY A 50 8.96 -14.91 -16.24
CA GLY A 50 7.83 -15.11 -17.13
C GLY A 50 6.43 -14.98 -16.51
N ALA A 51 6.30 -14.58 -15.23
CA ALA A 51 5.00 -14.17 -14.70
C ALA A 51 4.58 -12.83 -15.36
N PRO A 52 3.40 -12.75 -16.01
CA PRO A 52 3.00 -11.54 -16.70
C PRO A 52 2.68 -10.44 -15.69
N ILE A 53 3.49 -9.39 -15.68
CA ILE A 53 3.13 -8.13 -15.03
C ILE A 53 2.06 -7.47 -15.90
N VAL A 54 0.85 -7.34 -15.36
CA VAL A 54 -0.23 -6.66 -16.05
C VAL A 54 -0.04 -5.17 -15.85
N ARG A 55 0.30 -4.44 -16.93
CA ARG A 55 0.30 -2.98 -16.94
C ARG A 55 -0.93 -2.50 -17.68
N TYR A 56 -1.70 -1.60 -17.07
CA TYR A 56 -2.90 -1.03 -17.67
C TYR A 56 -2.62 0.22 -18.53
N ARG A 57 -1.40 0.75 -18.45
CA ARG A 57 -0.83 1.80 -19.31
C ARG A 57 0.63 1.50 -19.57
N GLU A 58 1.19 2.03 -20.66
CA GLU A 58 2.59 1.75 -21.03
C GLU A 58 3.60 2.42 -20.09
N ASP A 59 3.24 3.59 -19.55
CA ASP A 59 4.11 4.46 -18.76
C ASP A 59 4.09 4.18 -17.26
N VAL A 60 3.23 3.29 -16.77
CA VAL A 60 3.20 2.93 -15.34
C VAL A 60 4.34 2.01 -14.99
N THR A 61 5.04 2.35 -13.91
CA THR A 61 6.24 1.64 -13.44
C THR A 61 6.04 1.03 -12.07
N HIS A 62 5.01 1.42 -11.32
CA HIS A 62 4.73 0.96 -9.97
C HIS A 62 3.24 0.70 -9.75
N GLU A 63 2.95 -0.15 -8.78
CA GLU A 63 1.60 -0.42 -8.28
C GLU A 63 1.54 -0.23 -6.77
N VAL A 64 0.53 0.49 -6.30
CA VAL A 64 0.15 0.53 -4.88
C VAL A 64 -1.13 -0.27 -4.68
N VAL A 65 -1.17 -1.04 -3.59
CA VAL A 65 -2.37 -1.71 -3.09
C VAL A 65 -2.52 -1.41 -1.60
N VAL A 66 -3.69 -0.91 -1.21
CA VAL A 66 -4.08 -0.68 0.19
C VAL A 66 -5.11 -1.73 0.57
N VAL A 67 -4.83 -2.47 1.64
CA VAL A 67 -5.71 -3.51 2.16
C VAL A 67 -5.92 -3.35 3.66
N SER A 68 -7.15 -3.49 4.10
CA SER A 68 -7.51 -3.74 5.50
C SER A 68 -7.12 -5.17 5.88
N LEU A 69 -6.77 -5.39 7.16
CA LEU A 69 -6.47 -6.71 7.69
C LEU A 69 -7.63 -7.23 8.55
N ALA A 70 -7.85 -8.55 8.50
CA ALA A 70 -8.86 -9.21 9.31
C ALA A 70 -8.52 -9.08 10.81
N PRO A 71 -9.47 -8.69 11.68
CA PRO A 71 -9.20 -8.49 13.11
C PRO A 71 -8.77 -9.74 13.88
N SER A 72 -8.96 -10.93 13.28
CA SER A 72 -8.56 -12.22 13.85
C SER A 72 -7.04 -12.42 13.87
N VAL A 73 -6.28 -11.61 13.14
CA VAL A 73 -4.82 -11.59 13.16
C VAL A 73 -4.35 -10.15 13.32
N ARG A 74 -3.39 -9.94 14.24
CA ARG A 74 -2.82 -8.63 14.52
C ARG A 74 -1.43 -8.50 13.89
N LEU A 75 -1.13 -7.30 13.42
CA LEU A 75 0.24 -6.89 13.09
C LEU A 75 1.10 -6.89 14.35
N ASP A 76 2.28 -7.49 14.23
CA ASP A 76 3.38 -7.28 15.17
C ASP A 76 4.29 -6.18 14.60
N PHE A 77 4.31 -5.02 15.25
CA PHE A 77 5.09 -3.87 14.78
C PHE A 77 6.58 -3.96 15.14
N ASP A 78 6.97 -4.92 15.99
CA ASP A 78 8.36 -5.11 16.41
C ASP A 78 9.16 -5.96 15.40
N ILE A 79 8.48 -6.66 14.48
CA ILE A 79 9.09 -7.52 13.46
C ILE A 79 8.77 -7.06 12.04
N ASP A 80 9.68 -7.40 11.12
CA ASP A 80 9.52 -7.14 9.69
C ASP A 80 8.27 -7.83 9.13
N VAL A 81 7.45 -7.09 8.38
CA VAL A 81 6.17 -7.57 7.85
C VAL A 81 6.33 -8.74 6.87
N PHE A 82 7.45 -8.84 6.15
CA PHE A 82 7.72 -9.98 5.28
C PHE A 82 8.01 -11.26 6.07
N GLY A 83 8.34 -11.16 7.36
CA GLY A 83 8.45 -12.27 8.29
C GLY A 83 7.11 -12.75 8.88
N GLN A 84 6.03 -12.00 8.68
CA GLN A 84 4.72 -12.29 9.26
C GLN A 84 3.88 -13.18 8.34
N SER A 85 3.90 -14.49 8.58
CA SER A 85 3.29 -15.50 7.70
C SER A 85 1.76 -15.66 7.82
N LYS A 86 1.11 -14.91 8.72
CA LYS A 86 -0.31 -15.12 9.08
C LYS A 86 -1.23 -13.94 8.76
N LEU A 87 -0.74 -12.88 8.11
CA LEU A 87 -1.58 -11.72 7.80
C LEU A 87 -2.68 -12.11 6.80
N ILE A 88 -3.91 -11.69 7.08
CA ILE A 88 -5.09 -11.99 6.26
C ILE A 88 -5.67 -10.68 5.74
N PRO A 89 -5.37 -10.30 4.49
CA PRO A 89 -6.03 -9.16 3.85
C PRO A 89 -7.54 -9.41 3.70
N ILE A 90 -8.34 -8.39 4.00
CA ILE A 90 -9.75 -8.34 3.63
C ILE A 90 -9.80 -8.02 2.12
N THR A 91 -10.65 -8.75 1.40
CA THR A 91 -10.86 -8.55 -0.04
C THR A 91 -12.27 -8.02 -0.31
N PRO A 92 -12.47 -7.14 -1.32
CA PRO A 92 -11.43 -6.58 -2.20
C PRO A 92 -10.47 -5.60 -1.49
N ALA A 93 -9.38 -5.23 -2.16
CA ALA A 93 -8.51 -4.16 -1.69
C ALA A 93 -9.28 -2.83 -1.63
N ASN A 94 -8.96 -1.99 -0.64
CA ASN A 94 -9.61 -0.69 -0.49
C ASN A 94 -9.25 0.25 -1.65
N HIS A 95 -7.96 0.29 -1.98
CA HIS A 95 -7.43 1.08 -3.09
C HIS A 95 -6.36 0.30 -3.83
N ALA A 96 -6.36 0.40 -5.16
CA ALA A 96 -5.31 -0.15 -6.00
C ALA A 96 -5.08 0.78 -7.19
N TRP A 97 -3.82 1.14 -7.43
CA TRP A 97 -3.44 2.10 -8.48
C TRP A 97 -2.11 1.70 -9.10
N GLN A 98 -1.99 1.86 -10.41
CA GLN A 98 -0.69 1.87 -11.09
C GLN A 98 -0.30 3.30 -11.43
N PHE A 99 0.95 3.67 -11.24
CA PHE A 99 1.45 5.03 -11.46
C PHE A 99 2.87 5.03 -12.00
N ALA A 100 3.29 6.18 -12.51
CA ALA A 100 4.64 6.41 -13.01
C ALA A 100 5.52 7.04 -11.92
N ALA A 101 6.72 6.48 -11.76
CA ALA A 101 7.82 7.07 -11.01
C ALA A 101 9.14 6.72 -11.70
N GLU A 102 10.10 7.63 -11.70
CA GLU A 102 11.39 7.43 -12.37
C GLU A 102 12.26 6.40 -11.64
N THR A 103 12.15 6.33 -10.32
CA THR A 103 12.90 5.38 -9.47
C THR A 103 12.03 4.82 -8.35
N ASP A 104 12.47 3.69 -7.77
CA ASP A 104 11.84 3.09 -6.60
C ASP A 104 11.84 4.08 -5.40
N GLU A 105 12.89 4.89 -5.23
CA GLU A 105 12.97 5.89 -4.17
C GLU A 105 11.92 6.99 -4.34
N MET A 106 11.67 7.43 -5.57
CA MET A 106 10.61 8.42 -5.84
C MET A 106 9.21 7.82 -5.59
N ALA A 107 9.02 6.54 -5.92
CA ALA A 107 7.79 5.84 -5.59
C ALA A 107 7.59 5.72 -4.06
N VAL A 108 8.66 5.38 -3.32
CA VAL A 108 8.64 5.33 -1.84
C VAL A 108 8.36 6.69 -1.23
N ALA A 109 8.97 7.76 -1.74
CA ALA A 109 8.73 9.12 -1.27
C ALA A 109 7.27 9.52 -1.43
N ARG A 110 6.69 9.29 -2.63
CA ARG A 110 5.26 9.54 -2.88
C ARG A 110 4.37 8.75 -1.92
N LEU A 111 4.68 7.47 -1.69
CA LEU A 111 3.89 6.62 -0.78
C LEU A 111 4.05 7.01 0.69
N SER A 112 5.19 7.59 1.06
CA SER A 112 5.40 8.14 2.40
C SER A 112 4.48 9.35 2.67
N ASP A 113 4.23 10.17 1.65
CA ASP A 113 3.26 11.28 1.74
C ASP A 113 1.82 10.75 1.87
N VAL A 114 1.46 9.72 1.10
CA VAL A 114 0.16 9.02 1.20
C VAL A 114 -0.03 8.47 2.63
N VAL A 115 0.95 7.74 3.14
CA VAL A 115 0.92 7.17 4.50
C VAL A 115 0.82 8.26 5.56
N THR A 116 1.52 9.38 5.37
CA THR A 116 1.39 10.55 6.25
C THR A 116 -0.04 11.09 6.24
N GLY A 117 -0.69 11.16 5.08
CA GLY A 117 -2.10 11.54 4.95
C GLY A 117 -3.05 10.60 5.69
N LEU A 118 -2.83 9.29 5.57
CA LEU A 118 -3.59 8.26 6.29
C LEU A 118 -3.44 8.42 7.81
N LEU A 119 -2.21 8.57 8.31
CA LEU A 119 -1.92 8.73 9.74
C LEU A 119 -2.51 10.02 10.32
N ARG A 120 -2.61 11.08 9.51
CA ARG A 120 -3.21 12.37 9.91
C ARG A 120 -4.73 12.40 9.76
N GLY A 121 -5.34 11.37 9.17
CA GLY A 121 -6.76 11.32 8.86
C GLY A 121 -7.19 12.31 7.76
N THR A 122 -6.24 12.80 6.96
CA THR A 122 -6.53 13.67 5.80
C THR A 122 -6.73 12.87 4.50
N LEU A 123 -6.44 11.58 4.53
CA LEU A 123 -6.73 10.63 3.46
C LEU A 123 -7.46 9.42 4.08
N PRO A 124 -8.72 9.15 3.72
CA PRO A 124 -9.44 7.98 4.21
C PRO A 124 -8.88 6.68 3.59
N PRO A 125 -8.67 5.59 4.36
CA PRO A 125 -8.10 4.35 3.85
C PRO A 125 -9.13 3.38 3.26
N ASP A 126 -10.43 3.55 3.54
CA ASP A 126 -11.48 2.61 3.15
C ASP A 126 -12.31 3.07 1.94
N GLU A 127 -12.48 4.38 1.79
CA GLU A 127 -13.36 5.02 0.82
C GLU A 127 -12.65 6.18 0.15
N ASP A 128 -13.17 6.66 -0.98
CA ASP A 128 -12.65 7.83 -1.70
C ASP A 128 -13.76 8.84 -2.02
N PRO A 129 -14.47 9.38 -1.00
CA PRO A 129 -15.67 10.20 -1.21
C PRO A 129 -15.37 11.51 -1.96
N ASP A 130 -14.16 12.05 -1.82
CA ASP A 130 -13.73 13.33 -2.37
C ASP A 130 -12.68 13.20 -3.48
N ASN A 131 -12.53 11.99 -4.07
CA ASN A 131 -11.49 11.68 -5.06
C ASN A 131 -10.05 12.02 -4.59
N LEU A 132 -9.81 12.00 -3.28
CA LEU A 132 -8.51 12.32 -2.69
C LEU A 132 -7.43 11.35 -3.17
N TRP A 133 -7.77 10.07 -3.35
CA TRP A 133 -6.84 9.09 -3.92
C TRP A 133 -6.53 9.38 -5.38
N ALA A 134 -7.55 9.77 -6.16
CA ALA A 134 -7.34 10.16 -7.55
C ALA A 134 -6.39 11.38 -7.66
N GLU A 135 -6.44 12.32 -6.73
CA GLU A 135 -5.50 13.45 -6.68
C GLU A 135 -4.06 13.01 -6.39
N GLN A 136 -3.86 12.00 -5.52
CA GLN A 136 -2.53 11.44 -5.25
C GLN A 136 -1.94 10.72 -6.47
N PHE A 137 -2.81 10.12 -7.31
CA PHE A 137 -2.43 9.28 -8.44
C PHE A 137 -3.01 9.78 -9.77
N LYS A 138 -3.06 11.10 -9.96
CA LYS A 138 -3.61 11.74 -11.17
C LYS A 138 -2.89 11.34 -12.46
N ASP A 139 -1.64 10.93 -12.34
CA ASP A 139 -0.79 10.42 -13.41
C ASP A 139 -0.94 8.91 -13.60
N GLY A 140 -1.70 8.23 -12.74
CA GLY A 140 -1.88 6.80 -12.72
C GLY A 140 -3.18 6.30 -13.35
N VAL A 141 -3.49 5.04 -13.06
CA VAL A 141 -4.74 4.38 -13.41
C VAL A 141 -5.23 3.61 -12.20
N ARG A 142 -6.51 3.81 -11.86
CA ARG A 142 -7.16 3.06 -10.79
C ARG A 142 -7.40 1.63 -11.26
N LEU A 143 -6.99 0.66 -10.46
CA LEU A 143 -7.35 -0.72 -10.65
C LEU A 143 -8.69 -0.95 -9.96
N THR A 144 -9.68 -1.41 -10.72
CA THR A 144 -10.97 -1.83 -10.16
C THR A 144 -10.86 -3.31 -9.86
N SER A 145 -11.20 -3.69 -8.63
CA SER A 145 -11.28 -5.08 -8.16
C SER A 145 -12.72 -5.56 -8.25
#